data_AF-A0A377AWL8-F1
#
_entry.id   AF-A0A377AWL8-F1
#
_cell.length_a   1.000
_cell.length_b   1.000
_cell.length_c   1.000
_cell.angle_alpha   90.00
_cell.angle_beta   90.00
_cell.angle_gamma   90.00
#
_symmetry.space_group_name_H-M   'P 1'
#
loop_
_entity.id
_entity.type
_entity.pdbx_description
1 polymer ?
#
loop_
_entity_poly.entity_id
_entity_poly.type
_entity_poly.pdbx_seq_one_letter_code
_entity_poly.pdbx_strand_id
1 'polypeptide(L)'
;MKPPPALGKTLSYLIPGIAIAREEQKTLVVSTANVALQDQIYSKDLPLLKKIIPDLKFTAAFGRGRYVCPRNLTALASTEPTQQDLLAFLDDELTPNNQEEQKRCAKLKGDLDTYKWDGLRDHTDIAIDDDLWRRLSTDKASCLNRNCYYYRECPFFVARREIQEAEVVVANHALVMAAMGKRSGIA
;
A
#
# COMPACT_ATOMS: atom_id res chain seq x y z
N MET A 1 11.84 20.17 -18.85
CA MET A 1 10.94 20.17 -20.03
C MET A 1 9.52 19.98 -19.52
N LYS A 2 8.57 20.89 -19.81
CA LYS A 2 7.18 20.81 -19.33
C LYS A 2 6.26 20.49 -20.52
N PRO A 3 5.96 19.21 -20.80
CA PRO A 3 5.06 18.85 -21.89
C PRO A 3 3.59 19.18 -21.53
N PRO A 4 2.60 19.04 -22.42
CA PRO A 4 1.17 19.35 -22.19
C PRO A 4 0.36 18.16 -21.62
N PRO A 5 -0.68 18.39 -20.80
CA PRO A 5 -1.37 17.35 -20.03
C PRO A 5 -2.32 16.53 -20.90
N ALA A 6 -1.79 15.52 -21.59
CA ALA A 6 -2.55 14.43 -22.18
C ALA A 6 -1.58 13.27 -22.48
N LEU A 7 -1.69 12.15 -21.74
CA LEU A 7 -1.19 10.78 -22.00
C LEU A 7 0.25 10.51 -22.52
N GLY A 8 1.09 11.50 -22.81
CA GLY A 8 2.43 11.31 -23.39
C GLY A 8 3.60 11.63 -22.46
N LYS A 9 3.38 12.45 -21.42
CA LYS A 9 4.47 12.88 -20.53
C LYS A 9 5.02 11.72 -19.72
N THR A 10 4.14 10.91 -19.16
CA THR A 10 4.55 9.82 -18.27
C THR A 10 5.44 8.83 -19.00
N LEU A 11 4.98 8.37 -20.16
CA LEU A 11 5.73 7.44 -21.00
C LEU A 11 7.06 8.02 -21.49
N SER A 12 7.10 9.33 -21.79
CA SER A 12 8.32 9.98 -22.28
C SER A 12 9.49 9.96 -21.28
N TYR A 13 9.22 9.93 -19.96
CA TYR A 13 10.29 9.77 -18.97
C TYR A 13 10.41 8.33 -18.46
N LEU A 14 9.32 7.54 -18.46
CA LEU A 14 9.36 6.16 -18.01
C LEU A 14 10.20 5.28 -18.95
N ILE A 15 10.01 5.37 -20.26
CA ILE A 15 10.72 4.52 -21.23
C ILE A 15 12.24 4.68 -21.13
N PRO A 16 12.82 5.89 -21.31
CA PRO A 16 14.26 6.07 -21.19
C PRO A 16 14.74 5.84 -19.75
N GLY A 17 13.94 6.19 -18.74
CA GLY A 17 14.29 5.95 -17.34
C GLY A 17 14.45 4.47 -17.02
N ILE A 18 13.56 3.62 -17.53
CA ILE A 18 13.61 2.16 -17.36
C ILE A 18 14.83 1.59 -18.10
N ALA A 19 15.10 2.06 -19.32
CA ALA A 19 16.25 1.61 -20.10
C ALA A 19 17.57 1.87 -19.36
N ILE A 20 17.77 3.11 -18.90
CA ILE A 20 18.97 3.51 -18.13
C ILE A 20 19.04 2.74 -16.81
N ALA A 21 17.91 2.59 -16.10
CA ALA A 21 17.85 1.86 -14.83
C ALA A 21 18.29 0.39 -15.00
N ARG A 22 17.88 -0.27 -16.08
CA ARG A 22 18.31 -1.64 -16.40
C ARG A 22 19.79 -1.73 -16.76
N GLU A 23 20.27 -0.83 -17.61
CA GLU A 23 21.68 -0.79 -18.03
C GLU A 23 22.61 -0.58 -16.82
N GLU A 24 22.22 0.29 -15.89
CA GLU A 24 22.98 0.63 -14.69
C GLU A 24 22.70 -0.26 -13.47
N GLN A 25 21.80 -1.26 -13.60
CA GLN A 25 21.32 -2.10 -12.50
C GLN A 25 20.82 -1.30 -11.28
N LYS A 26 20.10 -0.21 -11.54
CA LYS A 26 19.53 0.69 -10.53
C LYS A 26 18.00 0.62 -10.54
N THR A 27 17.39 1.02 -9.43
CA THR A 27 15.94 1.18 -9.34
C THR A 27 15.54 2.59 -9.80
N LEU A 28 14.61 2.67 -10.75
CA LEU A 28 13.96 3.92 -11.15
C LEU A 28 12.91 4.32 -10.12
N VAL A 29 13.09 5.47 -9.46
CA VAL A 29 12.09 6.03 -8.54
C VAL A 29 11.32 7.14 -9.26
N VAL A 30 10.03 6.94 -9.43
CA VAL A 30 9.12 7.92 -10.04
C VAL A 30 8.34 8.61 -8.92
N SER A 31 8.65 9.89 -8.70
CA SER A 31 8.03 10.66 -7.62
C SER A 31 6.90 11.54 -8.12
N THR A 32 5.72 11.46 -7.50
CA THR A 32 4.54 12.28 -7.86
C THR A 32 4.05 13.15 -6.71
N ALA A 33 3.24 14.16 -7.06
CA ALA A 33 2.71 15.12 -6.09
C ALA A 33 1.62 14.54 -5.18
N ASN A 34 0.77 13.64 -5.68
CA ASN A 34 -0.36 13.10 -4.93
C ASN A 34 -0.60 11.62 -5.27
N VAL A 35 -1.42 10.98 -4.44
CA VAL A 35 -1.71 9.55 -4.51
C VAL A 35 -2.51 9.21 -5.76
N ALA A 36 -3.49 10.04 -6.15
CA ALA A 36 -4.24 9.84 -7.39
C ALA A 36 -3.34 9.76 -8.65
N LEU A 37 -2.29 10.60 -8.75
CA LEU A 37 -1.32 10.51 -9.84
C LEU A 37 -0.43 9.26 -9.72
N GLN A 38 -0.05 8.87 -8.51
CA GLN A 38 0.69 7.62 -8.28
C GLN A 38 -0.13 6.40 -8.73
N ASP A 39 -1.41 6.36 -8.39
CA ASP A 39 -2.33 5.29 -8.78
C ASP A 39 -2.55 5.28 -10.28
N GLN A 40 -2.65 6.45 -10.92
CA GLN A 40 -2.73 6.54 -12.39
C GLN A 40 -1.51 5.89 -13.05
N ILE A 41 -0.30 6.20 -12.57
CA ILE A 41 0.94 5.63 -13.13
C ILE A 41 0.99 4.12 -12.88
N TYR A 42 0.63 3.69 -11.67
CA TYR A 42 0.69 2.29 -11.26
C TYR A 42 -0.37 1.40 -11.93
N SER A 43 -1.60 1.88 -12.06
CA SER A 43 -2.73 1.09 -12.58
C SER A 43 -2.93 1.21 -14.09
N LYS A 44 -2.41 2.26 -14.75
CA LYS A 44 -2.59 2.49 -16.19
C LYS A 44 -1.26 2.52 -16.94
N ASP A 45 -0.36 3.45 -16.59
CA ASP A 45 0.83 3.71 -17.42
C ASP A 45 1.85 2.56 -17.37
N LEU A 46 2.13 2.00 -16.19
CA LEU A 46 3.07 0.89 -16.02
C LEU A 46 2.54 -0.44 -16.60
N PRO A 47 1.26 -0.82 -16.43
CA PRO A 47 0.68 -1.97 -17.11
C PRO A 47 0.72 -1.86 -18.65
N LEU A 48 0.60 -0.65 -19.21
CA LEU A 48 0.80 -0.43 -20.64
C LEU A 48 2.25 -0.72 -21.06
N LEU A 49 3.23 -0.28 -20.27
CA LEU A 49 4.64 -0.59 -20.52
C LEU A 49 4.96 -2.07 -20.33
N LYS A 50 4.32 -2.74 -19.37
CA LYS A 50 4.46 -4.18 -19.14
C LYS A 50 4.03 -5.01 -20.37
N LYS A 51 3.08 -4.52 -21.18
CA LYS A 51 2.72 -5.17 -22.46
C LYS A 51 3.84 -5.13 -23.49
N ILE A 52 4.70 -4.10 -23.43
CA ILE A 52 5.84 -3.91 -24.33
C ILE A 52 7.10 -4.57 -23.76
N ILE A 53 7.25 -4.55 -22.43
CA ILE A 53 8.38 -5.06 -21.67
C ILE A 53 7.85 -6.10 -20.67
N PRO A 54 7.65 -7.37 -21.09
CA PRO A 54 6.95 -8.38 -20.29
C PRO A 54 7.64 -8.75 -18.96
N ASP A 55 8.93 -8.54 -18.86
CA ASP A 55 9.74 -8.80 -17.66
C ASP A 55 9.78 -7.61 -16.68
N LEU A 56 9.21 -6.45 -17.03
CA LEU A 56 9.25 -5.23 -16.22
C LEU A 56 8.71 -5.42 -14.80
N LYS A 57 9.55 -5.26 -13.77
CA LYS A 57 9.10 -5.35 -12.37
C LYS A 57 8.84 -3.95 -11.83
N PHE A 58 7.59 -3.69 -11.44
CA PHE A 58 7.22 -2.40 -10.87
C PHE A 58 6.35 -2.57 -9.63
N THR A 59 6.45 -1.61 -8.71
CA THR A 59 5.60 -1.55 -7.51
C THR A 59 5.32 -0.08 -7.15
N ALA A 60 4.34 0.13 -6.26
CA ALA A 60 4.00 1.43 -5.73
C ALA A 60 4.23 1.46 -4.22
N ALA A 61 4.90 2.50 -3.74
CA ALA A 61 5.20 2.71 -2.35
C ALA A 61 4.22 3.71 -1.75
N PHE A 62 3.41 3.26 -0.80
CA PHE A 62 2.48 4.11 -0.06
C PHE A 62 2.88 4.27 1.41
N GLY A 63 2.26 5.26 2.06
CA GLY A 63 2.39 5.47 3.49
C GLY A 63 1.74 4.34 4.28
N ARG A 64 2.27 4.03 5.45
CA ARG A 64 1.76 2.94 6.30
C ARG A 64 0.27 3.10 6.63
N GLY A 65 -0.16 4.32 6.94
CA GLY A 65 -1.56 4.63 7.23
C GLY A 65 -2.52 4.49 6.06
N ARG A 66 -2.05 4.11 4.86
CA ARG A 66 -2.91 3.75 3.71
C ARG A 66 -3.11 2.26 3.54
N TYR A 67 -2.43 1.43 4.34
CA TYR A 67 -2.63 -0.02 4.34
C TYR A 67 -3.49 -0.45 5.51
N VAL A 68 -4.39 -1.40 5.24
CA VAL A 68 -5.16 -2.10 6.27
C VAL A 68 -4.26 -2.99 7.12
N CYS A 69 -4.56 -3.08 8.40
CA CYS A 69 -3.96 -4.05 9.33
C CYS A 69 -4.82 -5.32 9.32
N PRO A 70 -4.33 -6.47 8.83
CA PRO A 70 -5.14 -7.70 8.80
C PRO A 70 -5.61 -8.16 10.18
N ARG A 71 -4.84 -7.86 11.23
CA ARG A 71 -5.23 -8.11 12.62
C ARG A 71 -6.49 -7.32 12.99
N ASN A 72 -6.47 -6.01 12.81
CA ASN A 72 -7.59 -5.13 13.18
C ASN A 72 -8.82 -5.42 12.31
N LEU A 73 -8.61 -5.66 11.01
CA LEU A 73 -9.69 -6.07 10.11
C LEU A 73 -10.35 -7.38 10.55
N THR A 74 -9.56 -8.35 11.02
CA THR A 74 -10.09 -9.63 11.51
C THR A 74 -10.85 -9.45 12.82
N ALA A 75 -10.37 -8.62 13.74
CA ALA A 75 -11.09 -8.27 14.97
C ALA A 75 -12.44 -7.61 14.65
N LEU A 76 -12.46 -6.60 13.77
CA LEU A 76 -13.69 -5.88 13.39
C LEU A 76 -14.66 -6.71 12.51
N ALA A 77 -14.18 -7.75 11.84
CA ALA A 77 -15.00 -8.63 11.01
C ALA A 77 -15.63 -9.80 11.79
N SER A 78 -15.08 -10.20 12.94
CA SER A 78 -15.50 -11.39 13.69
C SER A 78 -16.66 -11.08 14.63
N THR A 79 -17.61 -12.00 14.77
CA THR A 79 -18.80 -11.87 15.65
C THR A 79 -18.54 -12.38 17.07
N GLU A 80 -17.62 -13.32 17.22
CA GLU A 80 -17.36 -14.01 18.47
C GLU A 80 -15.95 -13.69 18.98
N PRO A 81 -15.79 -13.29 20.25
CA PRO A 81 -14.49 -13.21 20.89
C PRO A 81 -13.85 -14.60 20.88
N THR A 82 -12.90 -14.85 19.99
CA THR A 82 -12.06 -16.04 20.16
C THR A 82 -11.20 -15.82 21.41
N GLN A 83 -10.89 -16.87 22.18
CA GLN A 83 -10.01 -16.75 23.38
C GLN A 83 -8.66 -16.08 23.08
N GLN A 84 -8.21 -16.08 21.82
CA GLN A 84 -7.02 -15.39 21.33
C GLN A 84 -7.16 -13.85 21.23
N ASP A 85 -8.39 -13.34 21.24
CA ASP A 85 -8.72 -11.92 21.07
C ASP A 85 -8.66 -11.15 22.40
N LEU A 86 -8.36 -11.83 23.52
CA LEU A 86 -8.21 -11.23 24.86
C LEU A 86 -7.14 -10.11 24.93
N LEU A 87 -6.18 -10.11 24.02
CA LEU A 87 -5.19 -9.03 23.86
C LEU A 87 -5.66 -7.89 22.94
N ALA A 88 -6.68 -8.11 22.12
CA ALA A 88 -7.39 -7.05 21.38
C ALA A 88 -8.46 -6.39 22.26
N PHE A 89 -9.06 -7.14 23.19
CA PHE A 89 -9.98 -6.64 24.22
C PHE A 89 -9.37 -5.66 25.22
N LEU A 90 -8.06 -5.45 25.22
CA LEU A 90 -7.41 -4.43 26.05
C LEU A 90 -7.46 -3.03 25.41
N ASP A 91 -7.79 -2.94 24.12
CA ASP A 91 -8.15 -1.69 23.45
C ASP A 91 -9.67 -1.69 23.23
N ASP A 92 -10.43 -0.99 24.08
CA ASP A 92 -11.89 -0.78 23.99
C ASP A 92 -12.37 -0.23 22.62
N GLU A 93 -11.45 0.10 21.71
CA GLU A 93 -11.72 0.71 20.40
C GLU A 93 -11.84 -0.30 19.23
N LEU A 94 -11.60 -1.60 19.43
CA LEU A 94 -11.60 -2.61 18.35
C LEU A 94 -12.88 -3.45 18.25
N THR A 95 -14.01 -2.93 18.73
CA THR A 95 -15.33 -3.51 18.48
C THR A 95 -16.05 -2.79 17.33
N PRO A 96 -16.81 -3.48 16.48
CA PRO A 96 -17.67 -2.81 15.49
C PRO A 96 -18.77 -2.02 16.22
N ASN A 97 -19.00 -0.76 15.83
CA ASN A 97 -20.03 0.08 16.45
C ASN A 97 -21.44 -0.42 16.08
N ASN A 98 -21.60 -0.92 14.84
CA ASN A 98 -22.88 -1.35 14.29
C ASN A 98 -22.75 -2.66 13.50
N GLN A 99 -23.85 -3.41 13.38
CA GLN A 99 -23.92 -4.63 12.55
C GLN A 99 -23.61 -4.36 11.07
N GLU A 100 -23.89 -3.15 10.56
CA GLU A 100 -23.53 -2.78 9.19
C GLU A 100 -22.02 -2.64 9.00
N GLU A 101 -21.33 -2.04 9.97
CA GLU A 101 -19.87 -1.87 9.95
C GLU A 101 -19.19 -3.24 9.97
N GLN A 102 -19.70 -4.16 10.77
CA GLN A 102 -19.24 -5.54 10.82
C GLN A 102 -19.38 -6.24 9.47
N LYS A 103 -20.56 -6.14 8.82
CA LYS A 103 -20.79 -6.71 7.48
C LYS A 103 -19.84 -6.13 6.44
N ARG A 104 -19.54 -4.82 6.52
CA ARG A 104 -18.55 -4.16 5.64
C ARG A 104 -17.14 -4.71 5.89
N CYS A 105 -16.74 -4.85 7.16
CA CYS A 105 -15.43 -5.42 7.51
C CYS A 105 -15.29 -6.88 7.08
N ALA A 106 -16.33 -7.70 7.26
CA ALA A 106 -16.35 -9.08 6.79
C ALA A 106 -16.20 -9.17 5.26
N LYS A 107 -16.84 -8.26 4.52
CA LYS A 107 -16.68 -8.17 3.06
C LYS A 107 -15.25 -7.78 2.67
N LEU A 108 -14.71 -6.73 3.29
CA LEU A 108 -13.32 -6.29 3.06
C LEU A 108 -12.31 -7.39 3.37
N LYS A 109 -12.53 -8.17 4.44
CA LYS A 109 -11.72 -9.33 4.79
C LYS A 109 -11.78 -10.38 3.69
N GLY A 110 -12.98 -10.72 3.19
CA GLY A 110 -13.12 -11.65 2.07
C GLY A 110 -12.44 -11.17 0.79
N ASP A 111 -12.51 -9.88 0.48
CA ASP A 111 -11.85 -9.29 -0.69
C ASP A 111 -10.31 -9.29 -0.53
N LEU A 112 -9.80 -9.08 0.69
CA LEU A 112 -8.38 -9.16 1.00
C LEU A 112 -7.86 -10.61 0.89
N ASP A 113 -8.57 -11.57 1.50
CA ASP A 113 -8.18 -12.99 1.51
C ASP A 113 -8.24 -13.61 0.09
N THR A 114 -9.10 -13.08 -0.79
CA THR A 114 -9.22 -13.52 -2.19
C THR A 114 -8.34 -12.71 -3.17
N TYR A 115 -7.48 -11.81 -2.68
CA TYR A 115 -6.63 -10.91 -3.48
C TYR A 115 -7.41 -10.02 -4.48
N LYS A 116 -8.72 -9.82 -4.26
CA LYS A 116 -9.51 -8.83 -5.00
C LYS A 116 -9.19 -7.41 -4.55
N TRP A 117 -8.76 -7.28 -3.30
CA TRP A 117 -8.28 -6.05 -2.71
C TRP A 117 -6.85 -6.22 -2.21
N ASP A 118 -5.99 -5.26 -2.51
CA ASP A 118 -4.57 -5.25 -2.11
C ASP A 118 -4.33 -4.61 -0.74
N GLY A 119 -5.40 -4.26 -0.03
CA GLY A 119 -5.34 -3.66 1.30
C GLY A 119 -5.07 -2.15 1.32
N LEU A 120 -5.02 -1.48 0.17
CA LEU A 120 -4.91 -0.02 0.08
C LEU A 120 -6.28 0.65 0.19
N ARG A 121 -6.39 1.69 1.02
CA ARG A 121 -7.64 2.43 1.24
C ARG A 121 -8.33 2.87 -0.07
N ASP A 122 -7.54 3.33 -1.04
CA ASP A 122 -8.04 3.95 -2.27
C ASP A 122 -8.39 2.91 -3.35
N HIS A 123 -8.08 1.63 -3.13
CA HIS A 123 -8.24 0.54 -4.11
C HIS A 123 -9.46 -0.35 -3.80
N THR A 124 -10.45 0.18 -3.10
CA THR A 124 -11.72 -0.50 -2.83
C THR A 124 -12.90 0.40 -3.17
N ASP A 125 -13.94 -0.18 -3.77
CA ASP A 125 -15.20 0.51 -4.07
C ASP A 125 -16.08 0.70 -2.81
N ILE A 126 -15.70 0.06 -1.71
CA ILE A 126 -16.42 0.14 -0.44
C ILE A 126 -16.08 1.47 0.22
N ALA A 127 -17.09 2.30 0.48
CA ALA A 127 -16.92 3.53 1.24
C ALA A 127 -16.49 3.20 2.68
N ILE A 128 -15.30 3.68 3.07
CA ILE A 128 -14.75 3.52 4.42
C ILE A 128 -14.60 4.90 5.06
N ASP A 129 -15.34 5.10 6.14
CA ASP A 129 -15.30 6.31 6.95
C ASP A 129 -13.89 6.51 7.56
N ASP A 130 -13.48 7.76 7.76
CA ASP A 130 -12.16 8.08 8.30
C ASP A 130 -11.93 7.47 9.69
N ASP A 131 -12.97 7.43 10.52
CA ASP A 131 -12.93 6.82 11.85
C ASP A 131 -12.68 5.31 11.78
N LEU A 132 -13.47 4.60 10.95
CA LEU A 132 -13.30 3.18 10.70
C LEU A 132 -11.89 2.89 10.12
N TRP A 133 -11.39 3.74 9.21
CA TRP A 133 -10.06 3.55 8.65
C TRP A 133 -8.93 3.73 9.67
N ARG A 134 -9.09 4.65 10.64
CA ARG A 134 -8.12 4.80 11.75
C ARG A 134 -8.03 3.53 12.59
N ARG A 135 -9.16 2.87 12.85
CA ARG A 135 -9.21 1.58 13.57
C ARG A 135 -8.70 0.41 12.72
N LEU A 136 -8.99 0.41 11.41
CA LEU A 136 -8.54 -0.62 10.48
C LEU A 136 -7.04 -0.56 10.15
N SER A 137 -6.44 0.63 10.18
CA SER A 137 -5.01 0.83 9.98
C SER A 137 -4.25 0.86 11.31
N THR A 138 -2.93 0.94 11.26
CA THR A 138 -2.10 0.96 12.47
C THR A 138 -0.80 1.69 12.22
N ASP A 139 -0.42 2.52 13.20
CA ASP A 139 0.84 3.23 13.19
C ASP A 139 2.04 2.31 13.45
N LYS A 140 3.25 2.86 13.29
CA LYS A 140 4.48 2.10 13.51
C LYS A 140 4.61 1.61 14.96
N ALA A 141 4.15 2.40 15.94
CA ALA A 141 4.28 2.10 17.36
C ALA A 141 3.37 0.93 17.78
N SER A 142 2.12 0.92 17.35
CA SER A 142 1.14 -0.12 17.71
C SER A 142 1.30 -1.42 16.93
N CYS A 143 2.20 -1.46 15.92
CA CYS A 143 2.45 -2.67 15.16
C CYS A 143 3.42 -3.62 15.87
N LEU A 144 3.01 -4.88 15.99
CA LEU A 144 3.82 -5.96 16.56
C LEU A 144 4.95 -6.44 15.65
N ASN A 145 5.03 -5.93 14.41
CA ASN A 145 6.03 -6.29 13.40
C ASN A 145 6.20 -7.81 13.30
N ARG A 146 7.40 -8.35 13.53
CA ARG A 146 7.72 -9.78 13.44
C ARG A 146 6.97 -10.65 14.46
N ASN A 147 6.48 -10.06 15.54
CA ASN A 147 5.69 -10.78 16.56
C ASN A 147 4.21 -10.90 16.15
N CYS A 148 3.79 -10.25 15.06
CA CYS A 148 2.44 -10.39 14.53
C CYS A 148 2.30 -11.71 13.74
N TYR A 149 1.25 -12.47 14.02
CA TYR A 149 0.90 -13.68 13.26
C TYR A 149 0.72 -13.37 11.76
N TYR A 150 0.07 -12.25 11.43
CA TYR A 150 -0.18 -11.79 10.06
C TYR A 150 1.01 -11.10 9.40
N TYR A 151 2.22 -11.11 10.00
CA TYR A 151 3.37 -10.38 9.46
C TYR A 151 3.71 -10.76 8.00
N ARG A 152 3.61 -12.05 7.66
CA ARG A 152 3.95 -12.55 6.32
C ARG A 152 2.93 -12.14 5.25
N GLU A 153 1.67 -12.01 5.63
CA GLU A 153 0.53 -11.68 4.76
C GLU A 153 0.15 -10.19 4.85
N CYS A 154 0.84 -9.41 5.67
CA CYS A 154 0.54 -8.00 5.85
C CYS A 154 0.81 -7.21 4.56
N PRO A 155 -0.20 -6.56 3.96
CA PRO A 155 -0.07 -5.86 2.69
C PRO A 155 1.06 -4.82 2.68
N PHE A 156 1.22 -4.08 3.78
CA PHE A 156 2.31 -3.12 3.93
C PHE A 156 3.69 -3.78 3.83
N PHE A 157 3.90 -4.91 4.49
CA PHE A 157 5.20 -5.60 4.48
C PHE A 157 5.43 -6.38 3.18
N VAL A 158 4.38 -6.82 2.51
CA VAL A 158 4.44 -7.39 1.15
C VAL A 158 4.90 -6.31 0.17
N ALA A 159 4.19 -5.17 0.11
CA ALA A 159 4.58 -4.04 -0.75
C ALA A 159 6.00 -3.53 -0.45
N ARG A 160 6.42 -3.52 0.81
CA ARG A 160 7.81 -3.15 1.19
C ARG A 160 8.86 -4.14 0.69
N ARG A 161 8.55 -5.43 0.59
CA ARG A 161 9.44 -6.45 0.01
C ARG A 161 9.51 -6.30 -1.50
N GLU A 162 8.37 -6.06 -2.16
CA GLU A 162 8.33 -5.82 -3.61
C GLU A 162 9.21 -4.65 -4.04
N ILE A 163 9.34 -3.60 -3.22
CA ILE A 163 10.23 -2.46 -3.49
C ILE A 163 11.70 -2.89 -3.66
N GLN A 164 12.15 -3.95 -2.98
CA GLN A 164 13.54 -4.41 -3.07
C GLN A 164 13.85 -5.11 -4.39
N GLU A 165 12.83 -5.73 -5.01
CA GLU A 165 12.98 -6.49 -6.25
C GLU A 165 12.47 -5.74 -7.49
N ALA A 166 11.90 -4.55 -7.28
CA ALA A 166 11.33 -3.73 -8.34
C ALA A 166 12.40 -2.95 -9.10
N GLU A 167 12.24 -2.88 -10.41
CA GLU A 167 13.00 -2.00 -11.30
C GLU A 167 12.42 -0.59 -11.28
N VAL A 168 11.09 -0.47 -11.11
CA VAL A 168 10.39 0.81 -11.03
C VAL A 168 9.58 0.91 -9.75
N VAL A 169 9.80 1.97 -8.98
CA VAL A 169 9.04 2.28 -7.77
C VAL A 169 8.34 3.62 -7.93
N VAL A 170 7.01 3.61 -7.90
CA VAL A 170 6.22 4.84 -7.89
C VAL A 170 5.98 5.26 -6.44
N ALA A 171 6.28 6.51 -6.09
CA ALA A 171 6.10 7.01 -4.72
C ALA A 171 5.68 8.48 -4.73
N ASN A 172 5.06 8.97 -3.65
CA ASN A 172 4.82 10.40 -3.52
C ASN A 172 6.10 11.15 -3.05
N HIS A 173 6.15 12.47 -3.28
CA HIS A 173 7.28 13.31 -2.85
C HIS A 173 7.54 13.21 -1.34
N ALA A 174 6.50 13.17 -0.51
CA ALA A 174 6.64 13.08 0.94
C ALA A 174 7.38 11.81 1.39
N LEU A 175 7.09 10.66 0.77
CA LEU A 175 7.73 9.38 1.06
C LEU A 175 9.17 9.35 0.58
N VAL A 176 9.45 9.92 -0.59
CA VAL A 176 10.82 10.03 -1.11
C VAL A 176 11.67 10.89 -0.17
N MET A 177 11.17 12.05 0.23
CA MET A 177 11.88 12.94 1.17
C MET A 177 12.09 12.27 2.54
N ALA A 178 11.07 11.59 3.07
CA ALA A 178 11.20 10.84 4.32
C ALA A 178 12.20 9.67 4.22
N ALA A 179 12.34 9.04 3.06
CA ALA A 179 13.32 7.99 2.82
C ALA A 179 14.75 8.55 2.70
N MET A 180 14.92 9.72 2.07
CA MET A 180 16.20 10.41 1.98
C MET A 180 16.70 10.87 3.35
N GLY A 181 15.82 11.45 4.18
CA GLY A 181 16.16 11.89 5.54
C GLY A 181 16.63 10.76 6.47
N LYS A 182 16.16 9.52 6.24
CA LYS A 182 16.62 8.34 6.99
C LYS A 182 17.97 7.81 6.51
N ARG A 183 18.35 8.05 5.25
CA ARG A 183 19.67 7.68 4.72
C ARG A 183 20.76 8.66 5.14
N SER A 184 20.42 9.90 5.44
CA SER A 184 21.35 10.92 5.96
C SER A 184 21.60 10.83 7.47
N GLY A 185 21.08 9.81 8.16
CA GLY A 185 21.35 9.52 9.57
C GLY A 185 22.58 8.63 9.81
N ILE A 186 23.58 8.71 8.93
CA ILE A 186 24.91 8.12 9.13
C ILE A 186 25.90 9.27 9.25
N ALA A 187 26.16 9.67 10.48
CA ALA A 187 27.38 10.32 10.94
C ALA A 187 27.78 9.62 12.24
#